data_AF-A0A379JK75-F1
#
_entry.id   AF-A0A379JK75-F1
#
_cell.length_a   1.000
_cell.length_b   1.000
_cell.length_c   1.000
_cell.angle_alpha   90.00
_cell.angle_beta   90.00
_cell.angle_gamma   90.00
#
_symmetry.space_group_name_H-M   'P 1'
#
loop_
_entity.id
_entity.type
_entity.pdbx_description
1 polymer ?
#
loop_
_entity_poly.entity_id
_entity_poly.type
_entity_poly.pdbx_seq_one_letter_code
_entity_poly.pdbx_strand_id
1 'polypeptide(L)'
;MPGGLAMAERAADRDGLTLDEVTVALGPVLPWWPAGLVVTARVQGGIVSSAGVSTLAAPEGAESFWLEPWVGRVEAGDGGWMRRRYAVARRVDSVATLLTVAGWEDAAVAGRLLRDRVLADGPADTGEMLGHRWIRRVRRSRPLRWSLRGVGAIADGPGVPPGLAGDTADRLDAWLTEIGQLLSNRASVEWNAAIARRTADFPATETTRTTWTLAALPELLAGVTLAEARLIVAGLDPDPDVLCHAPREVVHG
;
A
#
# COMPACT_ATOMS: atom_id res chain seq x y z
N MET A 1 24.57 7.62 45.09
CA MET A 1 23.27 7.04 44.68
C MET A 1 23.33 6.81 43.16
N PRO A 2 23.38 5.57 42.65
CA PRO A 2 23.49 5.34 41.22
C PRO A 2 22.10 5.25 40.53
N GLY A 3 21.96 5.97 39.41
CA GLY A 3 21.30 5.50 38.17
C GLY A 3 19.77 5.50 38.09
N GLY A 4 19.13 6.68 38.04
CA GLY A 4 17.72 6.85 37.67
C GLY A 4 17.45 6.60 36.18
N LEU A 5 17.41 5.33 35.77
CA LEU A 5 16.82 4.93 34.49
C LEU A 5 15.31 4.77 34.66
N ALA A 6 14.54 5.53 33.89
CA ALA A 6 13.08 5.45 33.90
C ALA A 6 12.64 4.04 33.46
N MET A 7 11.99 3.32 34.37
CA MET A 7 11.40 2.01 34.09
C MET A 7 10.22 2.17 33.12
N ALA A 8 10.11 1.24 32.16
CA ALA A 8 8.98 1.14 31.24
C ALA A 8 7.65 1.03 32.01
N GLU A 9 6.61 1.69 31.50
CA GLU A 9 5.26 1.64 32.06
C GLU A 9 4.66 0.23 31.91
N ARG A 10 3.92 -0.21 32.94
CA ARG A 10 3.29 -1.53 33.00
C ARG A 10 1.79 -1.41 32.70
N ALA A 11 1.30 -2.12 31.70
CA ALA A 11 -0.14 -2.32 31.49
C ALA A 11 -0.60 -3.66 32.09
N ALA A 12 -1.87 -3.75 32.48
CA ALA A 12 -2.45 -4.96 33.07
C ALA A 12 -2.81 -5.99 31.99
N ASP A 13 -2.34 -7.23 32.15
CA ASP A 13 -2.50 -8.35 31.20
C ASP A 13 -3.41 -9.47 31.77
N ARG A 14 -4.01 -10.25 30.85
CA ARG A 14 -5.08 -11.24 31.04
C ARG A 14 -4.62 -12.54 31.73
N ASP A 15 -3.32 -12.79 31.80
CA ASP A 15 -2.72 -14.09 32.19
C ASP A 15 -1.85 -14.00 33.46
N GLY A 16 -1.70 -12.81 34.05
CA GLY A 16 -0.96 -12.61 35.31
C GLY A 16 0.57 -12.66 35.22
N LEU A 17 1.17 -12.77 34.03
CA LEU A 17 2.61 -12.68 33.82
C LEU A 17 2.97 -11.30 33.23
N THR A 18 3.70 -10.49 34.00
CA THR A 18 4.17 -9.17 33.56
C THR A 18 5.35 -9.35 32.60
N LEU A 19 5.10 -9.32 31.30
CA LEU A 19 6.18 -9.29 30.29
C LEU A 19 6.66 -7.84 30.09
N ASP A 20 7.95 -7.68 29.77
CA ASP A 20 8.53 -6.38 29.48
C ASP A 20 7.93 -5.80 28.18
N GLU A 21 7.45 -4.56 28.24
CA GLU A 21 6.96 -3.80 27.08
C GLU A 21 8.13 -3.07 26.41
N VAL A 22 8.32 -3.29 25.12
CA VAL A 22 9.35 -2.62 24.31
C VAL A 22 8.69 -1.71 23.28
N THR A 23 9.17 -0.48 23.18
CA THR A 23 8.76 0.42 22.09
C THR A 23 9.67 0.21 20.88
N VAL A 24 9.07 -0.08 19.72
CA VAL A 24 9.75 -0.30 18.44
C VAL A 24 9.20 0.70 17.42
N ALA A 25 10.10 1.39 16.71
CA ALA A 25 9.74 2.21 15.57
C ALA A 25 9.89 1.40 14.27
N LEU A 26 8.82 1.31 13.49
CA LEU A 26 8.81 0.75 12.14
C LEU A 26 8.79 1.90 11.12
N GLY A 27 9.75 1.89 10.20
CA GLY A 27 9.93 2.99 9.24
C GLY A 27 10.76 4.15 9.83
N PRO A 28 10.96 5.22 9.05
CA PRO A 28 10.50 5.42 7.68
C PRO A 28 11.42 4.77 6.63
N VAL A 29 12.57 4.20 7.05
CA VAL A 29 13.59 3.62 6.17
C VAL A 29 13.63 2.08 6.20
N LEU A 30 12.60 1.46 6.77
CA LEU A 30 12.51 0.00 6.83
C LEU A 30 12.37 -0.55 5.38
N PRO A 31 13.10 -1.62 4.99
CA PRO A 31 12.98 -2.17 3.65
C PRO A 31 11.54 -2.58 3.32
N TRP A 32 11.07 -2.21 2.13
CA TRP A 32 9.71 -2.53 1.65
C TRP A 32 8.60 -1.99 2.56
N TRP A 33 8.85 -0.82 3.15
CA TRP A 33 7.91 -0.05 3.95
C TRP A 33 7.53 1.22 3.19
N PRO A 34 6.28 1.71 3.33
CA PRO A 34 5.87 2.96 2.70
C PRO A 34 6.77 4.13 3.08
N ALA A 35 7.22 4.89 2.08
CA ALA A 35 8.06 6.05 2.30
C ALA A 35 7.34 7.07 3.19
N GLY A 36 8.07 7.63 4.16
CA GLY A 36 7.53 8.62 5.09
C GLY A 36 6.59 8.07 6.17
N LEU A 37 6.13 6.82 6.13
CA LEU A 37 5.30 6.24 7.19
C LEU A 37 6.15 5.86 8.41
N VAL A 38 5.73 6.28 9.60
CA VAL A 38 6.32 5.87 10.87
C VAL A 38 5.23 5.24 11.74
N VAL A 39 5.49 4.01 12.21
CA VAL A 39 4.65 3.34 13.20
C VAL A 39 5.46 3.15 14.47
N THR A 40 5.01 3.76 15.56
CA THR A 40 5.57 3.54 16.90
C THR A 40 4.73 2.48 17.61
N ALA A 41 5.21 1.25 17.63
CA ALA A 41 4.52 0.12 18.24
C ALA A 41 5.05 -0.16 19.65
N ARG A 42 4.16 -0.40 20.60
CA ARG A 42 4.49 -1.02 21.89
C ARG A 42 4.30 -2.53 21.73
N VAL A 43 5.30 -3.31 22.09
CA VAL A 43 5.37 -4.74 21.82
C VAL A 43 5.61 -5.51 23.11
N GLN A 44 4.80 -6.54 23.35
CA GLN A 44 4.91 -7.47 24.46
C GLN A 44 4.95 -8.90 23.90
N GLY A 45 6.03 -9.65 24.18
CA GLY A 45 6.16 -11.03 23.70
C GLY A 45 6.10 -11.20 22.17
N GLY A 46 6.42 -10.15 21.40
CA GLY A 46 6.34 -10.13 19.93
C GLY A 46 4.98 -9.70 19.36
N ILE A 47 3.99 -9.44 20.22
CA ILE A 47 2.66 -8.93 19.86
C ILE A 47 2.61 -7.43 20.10
N VAL A 48 2.05 -6.69 19.14
CA VAL A 48 1.82 -5.25 19.27
C VAL A 48 0.64 -5.02 20.23
N SER A 49 0.89 -4.42 21.39
CA SER A 49 -0.16 -4.04 22.35
C SER A 49 -0.89 -2.77 21.90
N SER A 50 -0.16 -1.84 21.29
CA SER A 50 -0.70 -0.60 20.72
C SER A 50 0.25 -0.02 19.67
N ALA A 51 -0.28 0.80 18.77
CA ALA A 51 0.48 1.46 17.72
C ALA A 51 0.07 2.93 17.59
N GLY A 52 1.07 3.82 17.49
CA GLY A 52 0.91 5.19 17.03
C GLY A 52 1.37 5.32 15.58
N VAL A 53 0.66 6.10 14.77
CA VAL A 53 0.97 6.32 13.36
C VAL A 53 1.27 7.80 13.14
N SER A 54 2.37 8.08 12.44
CA SER A 54 2.70 9.41 11.95
C SER A 54 3.34 9.35 10.57
N THR A 55 3.40 10.48 9.90
CA THR A 55 4.04 10.63 8.59
C THR A 55 5.13 11.68 8.65
N LEU A 56 6.20 11.47 7.89
CA LEU A 56 7.15 12.53 7.59
C LEU A 56 6.52 13.47 6.57
N ALA A 57 6.50 14.75 6.87
CA ALA A 57 6.06 15.76 5.92
C ALA A 57 7.00 15.76 4.71
N ALA A 58 6.42 15.70 3.52
CA ALA A 58 7.18 15.90 2.30
C ALA A 58 7.77 17.33 2.28
N PRO A 59 9.00 17.52 1.78
CA PRO A 59 9.56 18.85 1.59
C PRO A 59 8.64 19.76 0.75
N GLU A 60 8.74 21.07 0.96
CA GLU A 60 8.02 22.02 0.11
C GLU A 60 8.44 21.86 -1.36
N GLY A 61 7.44 21.76 -2.26
CA GLY A 61 7.67 21.51 -3.68
C GLY A 61 7.97 20.05 -4.05
N ALA A 62 7.90 19.11 -3.10
CA ALA A 62 7.94 17.69 -3.43
C ALA A 62 6.70 17.27 -4.24
N GLU A 63 6.91 16.42 -5.24
CA GLU A 63 5.86 15.83 -6.06
C GLU A 63 5.86 14.30 -5.88
N SER A 64 4.69 13.69 -5.99
CA SER A 64 4.56 12.23 -5.95
C SER A 64 4.86 11.69 -7.33
N PHE A 65 5.92 10.89 -7.44
CA PHE A 65 6.32 10.23 -8.69
C PHE A 65 5.13 9.50 -9.34
N TRP A 66 4.33 8.80 -8.53
CA TRP A 66 3.20 8.03 -9.03
C TRP A 66 2.02 8.88 -9.49
N LEU A 67 1.93 10.14 -9.07
CA LEU A 67 0.88 11.07 -9.48
C LEU A 67 1.29 12.00 -10.63
N GLU A 68 2.56 11.97 -11.04
CA GLU A 68 3.12 12.86 -12.08
C GLU A 68 2.23 12.98 -13.34
N PRO A 69 1.66 11.89 -13.93
CA PRO A 69 0.77 12.00 -15.09
C PRO A 69 -0.59 12.69 -14.87
N TRP A 70 -0.94 12.97 -13.62
CA TRP A 70 -2.20 13.62 -13.23
C TRP A 70 -2.00 15.07 -12.79
N VAL A 71 -0.85 15.37 -12.19
CA VAL A 71 -0.55 16.68 -11.58
C VAL A 71 0.42 17.50 -12.43
N GLY A 72 1.22 16.83 -13.27
CA GLY A 72 2.16 17.45 -14.20
C GLY A 72 1.52 17.85 -15.54
N ARG A 73 2.31 18.53 -16.37
CA ARG A 73 1.93 18.93 -17.73
C ARG A 73 2.02 17.74 -18.69
N VAL A 74 1.04 16.84 -18.64
CA VAL A 74 0.82 15.89 -19.74
C VAL A 74 0.26 16.66 -20.93
N GLU A 75 0.86 16.48 -22.12
CA GLU A 75 0.37 17.11 -23.34
C GLU A 75 -1.08 16.71 -23.59
N ALA A 76 -1.94 17.71 -23.83
CA ALA A 76 -3.33 17.48 -24.17
C ALA A 76 -3.41 16.65 -25.46
N GLY A 77 -3.92 15.41 -25.36
CA GLY A 77 -4.05 14.51 -26.51
C GLY A 77 -3.38 13.14 -26.37
N ASP A 78 -2.74 12.84 -25.23
CA ASP A 78 -2.15 11.52 -24.96
C ASP A 78 -3.18 10.36 -24.88
N GLY A 79 -4.48 10.63 -25.01
CA GLY A 79 -5.52 9.59 -24.93
C GLY A 79 -5.51 8.79 -23.62
N GLY A 80 -4.90 9.31 -22.54
CA GLY A 80 -4.76 8.65 -21.26
C GLY A 80 -3.74 7.50 -21.22
N TRP A 81 -2.91 7.31 -22.25
CA TRP A 81 -1.95 6.21 -22.30
C TRP A 81 -0.90 6.33 -21.17
N MET A 82 -0.47 7.55 -20.84
CA MET A 82 0.53 7.78 -19.79
C MET A 82 -0.05 7.45 -18.41
N ARG A 83 -1.26 7.93 -18.12
CA ARG A 83 -2.00 7.63 -16.88
C ARG A 83 -2.21 6.13 -16.71
N ARG A 84 -2.59 5.44 -17.79
CA ARG A 84 -2.75 3.99 -17.80
C ARG A 84 -1.43 3.26 -17.49
N ARG A 85 -0.32 3.67 -18.12
CA ARG A 85 1.01 3.12 -17.89
C ARG A 85 1.42 3.24 -16.43
N TYR A 86 1.29 4.42 -15.82
CA TYR A 86 1.62 4.63 -14.41
C TYR A 86 0.67 3.89 -13.47
N ALA A 87 -0.63 3.83 -13.78
CA ALA A 87 -1.60 3.08 -12.97
C ALA A 87 -1.27 1.57 -12.94
N VAL A 88 -0.91 0.97 -14.08
CA VAL A 88 -0.44 -0.43 -14.14
C VAL A 88 0.82 -0.58 -13.33
N ALA A 89 1.84 0.25 -13.58
CA ALA A 89 3.13 0.15 -12.94
C ALA A 89 3.04 0.28 -11.40
N ARG A 90 2.30 1.27 -10.90
CA ARG A 90 2.05 1.47 -9.47
C ARG A 90 1.42 0.23 -8.86
N ARG A 91 0.37 -0.32 -9.47
CA ARG A 91 -0.33 -1.49 -8.92
C ARG A 91 0.51 -2.76 -8.98
N VAL A 92 1.36 -2.92 -10.01
CA VAL A 92 2.37 -4.00 -10.06
C VAL A 92 3.38 -3.84 -8.94
N ASP A 93 3.80 -2.60 -8.63
CA ASP A 93 4.71 -2.29 -7.53
C ASP A 93 4.11 -2.63 -6.17
N SER A 94 2.86 -2.25 -5.89
CA SER A 94 2.12 -2.62 -4.68
C SER A 94 2.15 -4.14 -4.44
N VAL A 95 1.83 -4.91 -5.49
CA VAL A 95 1.84 -6.38 -5.42
C VAL A 95 3.27 -6.92 -5.23
N ALA A 96 4.28 -6.36 -5.91
CA ALA A 96 5.66 -6.80 -5.75
C ALA A 96 6.22 -6.52 -4.34
N THR A 97 5.83 -5.39 -3.74
CA THR A 97 6.15 -5.06 -2.34
C THR A 97 5.51 -6.06 -1.39
N LEU A 98 4.20 -6.32 -1.52
CA LEU A 98 3.51 -7.33 -0.72
C LEU A 98 4.14 -8.73 -0.86
N LEU A 99 4.47 -9.15 -2.09
CA LEU A 99 5.14 -10.43 -2.34
C LEU A 99 6.52 -10.50 -1.70
N THR A 100 7.24 -9.39 -1.61
CA THR A 100 8.54 -9.33 -0.93
C THR A 100 8.37 -9.47 0.58
N VAL A 101 7.40 -8.76 1.17
CA VAL A 101 7.10 -8.87 2.61
C VAL A 101 6.58 -10.26 2.98
N ALA A 102 5.85 -10.91 2.07
CA ALA A 102 5.42 -12.30 2.21
C ALA A 102 6.53 -13.34 1.99
N GLY A 103 7.77 -12.93 1.70
CA GLY A 103 8.91 -13.82 1.51
C GLY A 103 8.90 -14.59 0.18
N TRP A 104 8.32 -14.01 -0.89
CA TRP A 104 8.33 -14.59 -2.23
C TRP A 104 9.10 -13.72 -3.23
N GLU A 105 10.41 -13.61 -3.01
CA GLU A 105 11.30 -12.70 -3.73
C GLU A 105 11.30 -12.94 -5.24
N ASP A 106 11.31 -14.19 -5.70
CA ASP A 106 11.29 -14.53 -7.13
C ASP A 106 10.08 -13.92 -7.86
N ALA A 107 8.89 -14.01 -7.26
CA ALA A 107 7.67 -13.46 -7.85
C ALA A 107 7.67 -11.93 -7.78
N ALA A 108 8.22 -11.35 -6.71
CA ALA A 108 8.36 -9.92 -6.56
C ALA A 108 9.35 -9.31 -7.59
N VAL A 109 10.50 -9.96 -7.83
CA VAL A 109 11.47 -9.54 -8.85
C VAL A 109 10.84 -9.58 -10.24
N ALA A 110 10.10 -10.65 -10.57
CA ALA A 110 9.36 -10.72 -11.83
C ALA A 110 8.32 -9.57 -11.97
N GLY A 111 7.68 -9.18 -10.86
CA GLY A 111 6.79 -8.02 -10.81
C GLY A 111 7.52 -6.71 -11.07
N ARG A 112 8.66 -6.46 -10.42
CA ARG A 112 9.47 -5.26 -10.64
C ARG A 112 9.99 -5.15 -12.07
N LEU A 113 10.44 -6.25 -12.67
CA LEU A 113 10.82 -6.28 -14.08
C LEU A 113 9.65 -5.96 -15.01
N LEU A 114 8.44 -6.44 -14.69
CA LEU A 114 7.22 -6.08 -15.43
C LEU A 114 6.90 -4.59 -15.27
N ARG A 115 6.97 -4.04 -14.05
CA ARG A 115 6.78 -2.61 -13.76
C ARG A 115 7.72 -1.77 -14.62
N ASP A 116 9.01 -2.10 -14.61
CA ASP A 116 10.03 -1.37 -15.36
C ASP A 116 9.80 -1.45 -16.87
N ARG A 117 9.39 -2.62 -17.38
CA ARG A 117 9.00 -2.80 -18.78
C ARG A 117 7.79 -1.93 -19.15
N VAL A 118 6.73 -1.95 -18.32
CA VAL A 118 5.55 -1.11 -18.54
C VAL A 118 5.92 0.38 -18.50
N LEU A 119 6.78 0.77 -17.55
CA LEU A 119 7.32 2.12 -17.41
C LEU A 119 8.36 2.49 -18.46
N ALA A 120 8.79 1.61 -19.36
CA ALA A 120 9.68 1.95 -20.47
C ALA A 120 8.91 1.93 -21.79
N ASP A 121 8.27 0.79 -22.08
CA ASP A 121 7.70 0.45 -23.38
C ASP A 121 6.17 0.62 -23.43
N GLY A 122 5.54 0.91 -22.29
CA GLY A 122 4.09 0.91 -22.14
C GLY A 122 3.51 -0.50 -21.95
N PRO A 123 2.18 -0.60 -21.70
CA PRO A 123 1.53 -1.88 -21.41
C PRO A 123 1.32 -2.80 -22.64
N ALA A 124 1.73 -2.39 -23.85
CA ALA A 124 1.37 -3.08 -25.09
C ALA A 124 2.15 -4.40 -25.34
N ASP A 125 1.49 -5.31 -26.08
CA ASP A 125 1.91 -6.62 -26.61
C ASP A 125 2.76 -7.51 -25.70
N THR A 126 4.04 -7.16 -25.52
CA THR A 126 4.95 -7.91 -24.65
C THR A 126 4.63 -7.70 -23.18
N GLY A 127 4.27 -6.48 -22.78
CA GLY A 127 3.88 -6.15 -21.40
C GLY A 127 2.62 -6.89 -20.97
N GLU A 128 1.60 -6.92 -21.84
CA GLU A 128 0.34 -7.63 -21.62
C GLU A 128 0.55 -9.14 -21.41
N MET A 129 1.29 -9.81 -22.31
CA MET A 129 1.54 -11.26 -22.20
C MET A 129 2.31 -11.62 -20.92
N LEU A 130 3.38 -10.88 -20.62
CA LEU A 130 4.18 -11.10 -19.41
C LEU A 130 3.37 -10.85 -18.15
N GLY A 131 2.58 -9.78 -18.14
CA GLY A 131 1.70 -9.45 -17.02
C GLY A 131 0.64 -10.50 -16.77
N HIS A 132 -0.06 -11.00 -17.78
CA HIS A 132 -1.02 -12.09 -17.59
C HIS A 132 -0.37 -13.40 -17.15
N ARG A 133 0.88 -13.68 -17.56
CA ARG A 133 1.63 -14.85 -17.06
C ARG A 133 1.95 -14.68 -15.57
N TRP A 134 2.44 -13.51 -15.19
CA TRP A 134 2.78 -13.18 -13.81
C TRP A 134 1.54 -13.20 -12.90
N ILE A 135 0.43 -12.57 -13.29
CA ILE A 135 -0.86 -12.62 -12.57
C ILE A 135 -1.29 -14.07 -12.32
N ARG A 136 -1.24 -14.93 -13.35
CA ARG A 136 -1.60 -16.35 -13.22
C ARG A 136 -0.68 -17.10 -12.25
N ARG A 137 0.61 -16.79 -12.23
CA ARG A 137 1.58 -17.37 -11.28
C ARG A 137 1.20 -17.01 -9.85
N VAL A 138 0.96 -15.72 -9.58
CA VAL A 138 0.60 -15.23 -8.24
C VAL A 138 -0.73 -15.86 -7.78
N ARG A 139 -1.78 -15.81 -8.61
CA ARG A 139 -3.09 -16.40 -8.30
C ARG A 139 -3.05 -17.90 -8.04
N ARG A 140 -2.11 -18.64 -8.63
CA ARG A 140 -1.99 -20.09 -8.44
C ARG A 140 -1.33 -20.48 -7.12
N SER A 141 -0.65 -19.56 -6.44
CA SER A 141 -0.03 -19.86 -5.15
C SER A 141 -1.09 -20.08 -4.07
N ARG A 142 -1.19 -21.32 -3.59
CA ARG A 142 -2.00 -21.65 -2.41
C ARG A 142 -1.31 -21.23 -1.11
N PRO A 143 0.01 -21.45 -0.91
CA PRO A 143 0.69 -21.02 0.30
C PRO A 143 0.55 -19.51 0.56
N LEU A 144 0.74 -18.68 -0.47
CA LEU A 144 0.55 -17.23 -0.37
C LEU A 144 -0.88 -16.87 0.06
N ARG A 145 -1.88 -17.48 -0.58
CA ARG A 145 -3.29 -17.20 -0.22
C ARG A 145 -3.61 -17.64 1.20
N TRP A 146 -3.00 -18.71 1.69
CA TRP A 146 -3.18 -19.13 3.08
C TRP A 146 -2.49 -18.19 4.05
N SER A 147 -1.29 -17.69 3.75
CA SER A 147 -0.57 -16.76 4.62
C SER A 147 -1.20 -15.37 4.71
N LEU A 148 -1.96 -14.95 3.71
CA LEU A 148 -2.61 -13.62 3.67
C LEU A 148 -4.06 -13.62 4.15
N ARG A 149 -4.67 -14.80 4.32
CA ARG A 149 -6.06 -14.92 4.75
C ARG A 149 -6.24 -14.46 6.19
N GLY A 150 -7.27 -13.65 6.43
CA GLY A 150 -7.57 -13.04 7.72
C GLY A 150 -6.66 -11.87 8.12
N VAL A 151 -5.55 -11.64 7.40
CA VAL A 151 -4.57 -10.60 7.73
C VAL A 151 -5.13 -9.22 7.40
N GLY A 152 -5.27 -8.37 8.41
CA GLY A 152 -5.75 -6.99 8.26
C GLY A 152 -7.16 -6.90 7.71
N ALA A 153 -8.07 -7.76 8.21
CA ALA A 153 -9.45 -7.78 7.78
C ALA A 153 -10.16 -6.44 8.10
N ILE A 154 -10.76 -5.83 7.08
CA ILE A 154 -11.60 -4.65 7.22
C ILE A 154 -13.03 -5.04 6.81
N ALA A 155 -13.98 -4.80 7.71
CA ALA A 155 -15.39 -4.98 7.40
C ALA A 155 -15.84 -3.98 6.33
N ASP A 156 -16.70 -4.43 5.42
CA ASP A 156 -17.34 -3.50 4.48
C ASP A 156 -18.31 -2.57 5.24
N GLY A 157 -18.39 -1.31 4.82
CA GLY A 157 -19.20 -0.34 5.52
C GLY A 157 -19.09 1.09 5.00
N PRO A 158 -19.97 1.99 5.48
CA PRO A 158 -19.97 3.38 5.09
C PRO A 158 -18.61 4.04 5.39
N GLY A 159 -18.03 4.71 4.39
CA GLY A 159 -16.78 5.44 4.53
C GLY A 159 -15.51 4.61 4.32
N VAL A 160 -15.61 3.28 4.12
CA VAL A 160 -14.46 2.45 3.73
C VAL A 160 -14.14 2.71 2.24
N PRO A 161 -12.91 3.16 1.90
CA PRO A 161 -12.53 3.38 0.51
C PRO A 161 -12.65 2.12 -0.36
N PRO A 162 -13.05 2.24 -1.64
CA PRO A 162 -13.16 1.10 -2.55
C PRO A 162 -11.87 0.27 -2.62
N GLY A 163 -12.02 -1.05 -2.54
CA GLY A 163 -10.91 -1.99 -2.58
C GLY A 163 -10.06 -2.04 -1.30
N LEU A 164 -10.54 -1.50 -0.16
CA LEU A 164 -9.96 -1.74 1.16
C LEU A 164 -10.73 -2.74 2.02
N ALA A 165 -12.01 -3.00 1.75
CA ALA A 165 -12.76 -4.05 2.44
C ALA A 165 -12.18 -5.45 2.16
N GLY A 166 -12.38 -6.38 3.10
CA GLY A 166 -11.83 -7.74 3.05
C GLY A 166 -10.48 -7.88 3.75
N ASP A 167 -9.81 -9.00 3.55
CA ASP A 167 -8.46 -9.24 4.07
C ASP A 167 -7.37 -8.95 3.01
N THR A 168 -6.10 -9.17 3.37
CA THR A 168 -4.97 -8.93 2.46
C THR A 168 -5.01 -9.83 1.21
N ALA A 169 -5.58 -11.03 1.29
CA ALA A 169 -5.75 -11.90 0.13
C ALA A 169 -6.83 -11.35 -0.83
N ASP A 170 -7.93 -10.80 -0.29
CA ASP A 170 -8.98 -10.14 -1.08
C ASP A 170 -8.43 -8.92 -1.82
N ARG A 171 -7.64 -8.08 -1.13
CA ARG A 171 -6.98 -6.90 -1.74
C ARG A 171 -5.99 -7.29 -2.83
N LEU A 172 -5.17 -8.32 -2.59
CA LEU A 172 -4.27 -8.85 -3.61
C LEU A 172 -5.05 -9.32 -4.86
N ASP A 173 -6.17 -10.01 -4.68
CA ASP A 173 -6.99 -10.46 -5.81
C ASP A 173 -7.57 -9.28 -6.60
N ALA A 174 -8.06 -8.26 -5.90
CA ALA A 174 -8.54 -7.02 -6.50
C ALA A 174 -7.44 -6.31 -7.30
N TRP A 175 -6.23 -6.19 -6.74
CA TRP A 175 -5.06 -5.62 -7.41
C TRP A 175 -4.69 -6.38 -8.68
N LEU A 176 -4.64 -7.71 -8.62
CA LEU A 176 -4.33 -8.54 -9.78
C LEU A 176 -5.41 -8.47 -10.86
N THR A 177 -6.68 -8.30 -10.46
CA THR A 177 -7.80 -8.07 -11.40
C THR A 177 -7.64 -6.75 -12.11
N GLU A 178 -7.34 -5.68 -11.37
CA GLU A 178 -7.12 -4.34 -11.93
C GLU A 178 -5.94 -4.30 -12.90
N ILE A 179 -4.80 -4.92 -12.55
CA ILE A 179 -3.65 -5.00 -13.45
C ILE A 179 -4.06 -5.69 -14.75
N GLY A 180 -4.80 -6.81 -14.69
CA GLY A 180 -5.27 -7.51 -15.88
C GLY A 180 -6.19 -6.66 -16.76
N GLN A 181 -7.11 -5.92 -16.15
CA GLN A 181 -8.00 -4.98 -16.85
C GLN A 181 -7.22 -3.85 -17.52
N LEU A 182 -6.25 -3.27 -16.81
CA LEU A 182 -5.43 -2.17 -17.32
C LEU A 182 -4.37 -2.63 -18.34
N LEU A 183 -3.93 -3.89 -18.34
CA LEU A 183 -3.01 -4.41 -19.36
C LEU A 183 -3.70 -4.70 -20.70
N SER A 184 -4.99 -5.02 -20.69
CA SER A 184 -5.72 -5.50 -21.87
C SER A 184 -5.77 -4.44 -22.98
N ASN A 185 -4.92 -4.55 -24.01
CA ASN A 185 -4.80 -3.57 -25.10
C ASN A 185 -5.93 -3.70 -26.13
N ARG A 186 -6.66 -4.82 -26.14
CA ARG A 186 -7.73 -5.11 -27.11
C ARG A 186 -9.05 -4.40 -26.83
N ALA A 187 -9.06 -3.48 -25.90
CA ALA A 187 -10.29 -2.92 -25.41
C ALA A 187 -10.80 -1.81 -26.35
N SER A 188 -12.12 -1.69 -26.47
CA SER A 188 -12.77 -0.73 -27.36
C SER A 188 -12.39 0.72 -27.02
N VAL A 189 -12.65 1.64 -27.95
CA VAL A 189 -12.55 3.10 -27.69
C VAL A 189 -13.33 3.49 -26.44
N GLU A 190 -14.51 2.87 -26.22
CA GLU A 190 -15.34 3.08 -25.03
C GLU A 190 -14.65 2.63 -23.74
N TRP A 191 -13.94 1.49 -23.77
CA TRP A 191 -13.16 1.04 -22.61
C TRP A 191 -12.00 1.98 -22.31
N ASN A 192 -11.29 2.45 -23.33
CA ASN A 192 -10.22 3.43 -23.14
C ASN A 192 -10.76 4.73 -22.54
N ALA A 193 -11.93 5.20 -22.97
CA ALA A 193 -12.62 6.34 -22.36
C ALA A 193 -13.10 6.06 -20.92
N ALA A 194 -13.51 4.83 -20.61
CA ALA A 194 -13.86 4.42 -19.25
C ALA A 194 -12.64 4.39 -18.32
N ILE A 195 -11.48 3.88 -18.79
CA ILE A 195 -10.21 3.94 -18.05
C ILE A 195 -9.82 5.40 -17.83
N ALA A 196 -9.85 6.24 -18.87
CA ALA A 196 -9.49 7.65 -18.75
C ALA A 196 -10.33 8.35 -17.67
N ARG A 197 -11.65 8.13 -17.65
CA ARG A 197 -12.55 8.63 -16.60
C ARG A 197 -12.24 8.05 -15.22
N ARG A 198 -12.05 6.73 -15.11
CA ARG A 198 -11.69 6.07 -13.84
C ARG A 198 -10.39 6.63 -13.25
N THR A 199 -9.44 6.97 -14.10
CA THR A 199 -8.18 7.56 -13.68
C THR A 199 -8.26 9.07 -13.49
N ALA A 200 -9.31 9.79 -13.92
CA ALA A 200 -9.34 11.25 -13.83
C ALA A 200 -9.27 11.75 -12.38
N ASP A 201 -10.03 11.12 -11.48
CA ASP A 201 -10.09 11.48 -10.05
C ASP A 201 -9.09 10.67 -9.20
N PHE A 202 -8.07 10.08 -9.84
CA PHE A 202 -7.11 9.21 -9.17
C PHE A 202 -6.37 9.89 -8.00
N PRO A 203 -5.82 11.12 -8.13
CA PRO A 203 -5.14 11.78 -7.01
C PRO A 203 -6.03 11.96 -5.77
N ALA A 204 -7.26 12.46 -5.97
CA ALA A 204 -8.20 12.66 -4.87
C ALA A 204 -8.59 11.32 -4.21
N THR A 205 -8.82 10.28 -5.01
CA THR A 205 -9.13 8.93 -4.54
C THR A 205 -7.99 8.36 -3.69
N GLU A 206 -6.75 8.50 -4.14
CA GLU A 206 -5.57 8.00 -3.42
C GLU A 206 -5.30 8.79 -2.14
N THR A 207 -5.54 10.10 -2.12
CA THR A 207 -5.46 10.92 -0.90
C THR A 207 -6.50 10.48 0.12
N THR A 208 -7.77 10.30 -0.28
CA THR A 208 -8.81 9.80 0.63
C THR A 208 -8.48 8.40 1.14
N ARG A 209 -8.02 7.50 0.26
CA ARG A 209 -7.62 6.14 0.63
C ARG A 209 -6.47 6.14 1.63
N THR A 210 -5.43 6.94 1.40
CA THR A 210 -4.25 7.04 2.27
C THR A 210 -4.62 7.62 3.62
N THR A 211 -5.34 8.75 3.65
CA THR A 211 -5.79 9.37 4.91
C THR A 211 -6.61 8.41 5.76
N TRP A 212 -7.57 7.71 5.15
CA TRP A 212 -8.36 6.69 5.84
C TRP A 212 -7.48 5.56 6.37
N THR A 213 -6.55 5.06 5.55
CA THR A 213 -5.65 3.97 5.93
C THR A 213 -4.78 4.33 7.13
N LEU A 214 -4.19 5.54 7.13
CA LEU A 214 -3.38 6.03 8.25
C LEU A 214 -4.19 6.12 9.55
N ALA A 215 -5.46 6.52 9.47
CA ALA A 215 -6.36 6.58 10.62
C ALA A 215 -6.76 5.18 11.14
N ALA A 216 -6.89 4.17 10.27
CA ALA A 216 -7.28 2.81 10.64
C ALA A 216 -6.10 1.95 11.15
N LEU A 217 -4.86 2.26 10.74
CA LEU A 217 -3.68 1.47 11.09
C LEU A 217 -3.48 1.23 12.60
N PRO A 218 -3.64 2.20 13.52
CA PRO A 218 -3.46 1.96 14.95
C PRO A 218 -4.27 0.76 15.49
N GLU A 219 -5.53 0.66 15.08
CA GLU A 219 -6.44 -0.42 15.50
C GLU A 219 -6.11 -1.74 14.82
N LEU A 220 -5.82 -1.71 13.51
CA LEU A 220 -5.47 -2.91 12.74
C LEU A 220 -4.15 -3.55 13.19
N LEU A 221 -3.23 -2.76 13.74
CA LEU A 221 -1.94 -3.22 14.22
C LEU A 221 -1.98 -3.70 15.67
N ALA A 222 -3.02 -3.39 16.43
CA ALA A 222 -3.15 -3.89 17.80
C ALA A 222 -3.50 -5.39 17.80
N GLY A 223 -2.79 -6.17 18.63
CA GLY A 223 -3.00 -7.60 18.81
C GLY A 223 -2.31 -8.50 17.77
N VAL A 224 -1.59 -7.94 16.80
CA VAL A 224 -0.88 -8.74 15.77
C VAL A 224 0.62 -8.81 16.04
N THR A 225 1.29 -9.77 15.41
CA THR A 225 2.76 -9.85 15.43
C THR A 225 3.38 -8.74 14.57
N LEU A 226 4.66 -8.41 14.79
CA LEU A 226 5.38 -7.48 13.91
C LEU A 226 5.45 -7.95 12.44
N ALA A 227 5.49 -9.26 12.19
CA ALA A 227 5.49 -9.81 10.83
C ALA A 227 4.13 -9.57 10.16
N GLU A 228 3.04 -9.84 10.88
CA GLU A 228 1.69 -9.59 10.40
C GLU A 228 1.42 -8.09 10.23
N ALA A 229 1.90 -7.24 11.13
CA ALA A 229 1.85 -5.78 10.99
C ALA A 229 2.44 -5.30 9.65
N ARG A 230 3.58 -5.87 9.23
CA ARG A 230 4.19 -5.56 7.93
C ARG A 230 3.34 -6.04 6.76
N LEU A 231 2.70 -7.21 6.87
CA LEU A 231 1.78 -7.71 5.85
C LEU A 231 0.52 -6.83 5.74
N ILE A 232 -0.03 -6.38 6.88
CA ILE A 232 -1.16 -5.45 6.91
C ILE A 232 -0.81 -4.15 6.18
N VAL A 233 0.33 -3.53 6.55
CA VAL A 233 0.76 -2.28 5.89
C VAL A 233 1.00 -2.49 4.40
N ALA A 234 1.70 -3.56 4.00
CA ALA A 234 1.93 -3.87 2.60
C ALA A 234 0.64 -4.25 1.82
N GLY A 235 -0.36 -4.78 2.51
CA GLY A 235 -1.67 -5.15 1.94
C GLY A 235 -2.64 -3.97 1.82
N LEU A 236 -2.45 -2.92 2.61
CA LEU A 236 -3.21 -1.67 2.51
C LEU A 236 -2.56 -0.71 1.50
N ASP A 237 -1.22 -0.75 1.42
CA ASP A 237 -0.37 0.06 0.56
C ASP A 237 -0.64 1.57 0.72
N PRO A 238 -0.53 2.14 1.93
CA PRO A 238 -0.66 3.58 2.11
C PRO A 238 0.51 4.29 1.41
N ASP A 239 0.24 5.43 0.79
CA ASP A 239 1.26 6.23 0.12
C ASP A 239 1.30 7.65 0.69
N PRO A 240 2.05 7.89 1.78
CA PRO A 240 2.14 9.21 2.40
C PRO A 240 2.53 10.33 1.43
N ASP A 241 3.26 10.03 0.34
CA ASP A 241 3.67 11.03 -0.64
C ASP A 241 2.46 11.65 -1.36
N VAL A 242 1.31 10.96 -1.49
CA VAL A 242 0.13 11.57 -2.11
C VAL A 242 -0.44 12.73 -1.28
N LEU A 243 -0.15 12.77 0.02
CA LEU A 243 -0.67 13.80 0.92
C LEU A 243 -0.06 15.19 0.68
N CYS A 244 1.08 15.30 -0.03
CA CYS A 244 1.57 16.61 -0.44
C CYS A 244 0.63 17.33 -1.44
N HIS A 245 -0.33 16.61 -2.01
CA HIS A 245 -1.37 17.14 -2.90
C HIS A 245 -2.71 17.35 -2.19
N ALA A 246 -2.82 17.04 -0.88
CA ALA A 246 -4.02 17.33 -0.13
C ALA A 246 -4.20 18.86 0.02
N PRO A 247 -5.42 19.39 -0.11
CA PRO A 247 -5.66 20.79 0.18
C PRO A 247 -5.25 21.06 1.63
N ARG A 248 -4.30 21.98 1.84
CA ARG A 248 -3.93 22.44 3.18
C ARG A 248 -5.17 23.12 3.76
N GLU A 249 -5.78 22.55 4.80
CA GLU A 249 -6.77 23.26 5.59
C GLU A 249 -6.09 24.51 6.15
N VAL A 250 -6.48 25.68 5.63
CA VAL A 250 -6.10 26.96 6.21
C VAL A 250 -6.80 27.03 7.55
N VAL A 251 -6.07 26.73 8.61
CA VAL A 251 -6.52 26.98 9.98
C VAL A 251 -6.67 28.49 10.12
N HIS A 252 -7.89 28.99 9.94
CA HIS A 252 -8.25 30.34 10.31
C HIS A 252 -8.26 30.40 11.86
N GLY A 253 -7.19 30.98 12.41
CA GLY A 253 -7.14 31.45 13.79
C GLY A 253 -7.91 32.74 14.00
#